data_AF-A0A3B0TIV5-F1
#
_entry.id   AF-A0A3B0TIV5-F1
#
_cell.length_a   1.000
_cell.length_b   1.000
_cell.length_c   1.000
_cell.angle_alpha   90.00
_cell.angle_beta   90.00
_cell.angle_gamma   90.00
#
_symmetry.space_group_name_H-M   'P 1'
#
loop_
_entity.id
_entity.type
_entity.pdbx_description
1 polymer ?
#
loop_
_entity_poly.entity_id
_entity_poly.type
_entity_poly.pdbx_seq_one_letter_code
_entity_poly.pdbx_strand_id
1 'polypeptide(L)'
;MKKSESKYYKTASFRFYAELNDFIPAGRKQKCFDYLFLGPITVKEVIESMGVPHSQVDMVLVNGEAVDFSYRINEFDYISVYPVFESIDISSTSKVRKEPLRHTKFILDAHLGKLAKYLRMIGFDTLYKNDYTDSTIREIGKAEHRIILTRDKGLLNSKKVTHGYYIRAIHPEGQLSEIIEKLDLYSLIDPLSRCLICNGKLKKVDKEDILEQVKPDTARFFNSFYQCSSCNKIFWEGSHYDRMSRFIKRILRDSKKIKPK
;
A
#
# COMPACT_ATOMS: atom_id res chain seq x y z
N MET A 1 -11.26 56.81 1.72
CA MET A 1 -11.99 55.79 0.94
C MET A 1 -11.14 54.53 0.89
N LYS A 2 -11.52 53.48 1.65
CA LYS A 2 -10.88 52.15 1.53
C LYS A 2 -11.36 51.55 0.21
N LYS A 3 -10.43 51.29 -0.73
CA LYS A 3 -10.74 50.54 -1.96
C LYS A 3 -11.28 49.17 -1.55
N SER A 4 -12.54 48.90 -1.88
CA SER A 4 -13.11 47.56 -1.82
C SER A 4 -12.46 46.73 -2.91
N GLU A 5 -11.43 45.95 -2.56
CA GLU A 5 -10.94 44.89 -3.44
C GLU A 5 -12.05 43.85 -3.58
N SER A 6 -12.73 43.88 -4.73
CA SER A 6 -13.58 42.80 -5.19
C SER A 6 -12.75 41.52 -5.23
N LYS A 7 -13.06 40.56 -4.34
CA LYS A 7 -12.48 39.22 -4.39
C LYS A 7 -12.98 38.54 -5.67
N TYR A 8 -12.20 38.64 -6.75
CA TYR A 8 -12.49 37.94 -8.00
C TYR A 8 -12.22 36.44 -7.80
N TYR A 9 -13.29 35.65 -7.79
CA TYR A 9 -13.21 34.19 -7.74
C TYR A 9 -12.82 33.67 -9.12
N LYS A 10 -11.81 32.80 -9.17
CA LYS A 10 -11.43 32.06 -10.37
C LYS A 10 -11.98 30.65 -10.27
N THR A 11 -12.19 30.02 -11.42
CA THR A 11 -12.66 28.64 -11.52
C THR A 11 -11.64 27.81 -12.28
N ALA A 12 -11.40 26.57 -11.84
CA ALA A 12 -10.67 25.55 -12.59
C ALA A 12 -11.42 24.22 -12.50
N SER A 13 -11.32 23.36 -13.51
CA SER A 13 -12.03 22.09 -13.55
C SER A 13 -11.09 20.94 -13.16
N PHE A 14 -11.55 20.05 -12.29
CA PHE A 14 -10.78 18.90 -11.79
C PHE A 14 -11.45 17.59 -12.17
N ARG A 15 -10.61 16.60 -12.49
CA ARG A 15 -10.99 15.20 -12.59
C ARG A 15 -9.96 14.31 -11.89
N PHE A 16 -10.45 13.49 -10.96
CA PHE A 16 -9.64 12.48 -10.28
C PHE A 16 -9.89 11.12 -10.91
N TYR A 17 -8.83 10.31 -11.04
CA TYR A 17 -8.91 8.99 -11.65
C TYR A 17 -8.76 7.86 -10.63
N ALA A 18 -9.36 6.71 -10.95
CA ALA A 18 -9.27 5.46 -10.19
C ALA A 18 -9.51 5.66 -8.67
N GLU A 19 -8.64 5.11 -7.82
CA GLU A 19 -8.77 5.10 -6.36
C GLU A 19 -8.67 6.48 -5.69
N LEU A 20 -8.25 7.52 -6.42
CA LEU A 20 -8.30 8.89 -5.89
C LEU A 20 -9.75 9.35 -5.65
N ASN A 21 -10.71 8.78 -6.40
CA ASN A 21 -12.12 9.07 -6.20
C ASN A 21 -12.67 8.59 -4.86
N ASP A 22 -11.93 7.75 -4.12
CA ASP A 22 -12.33 7.36 -2.76
C ASP A 22 -12.26 8.53 -1.78
N PHE A 23 -11.39 9.51 -2.06
CA PHE A 23 -11.25 10.73 -1.27
C PHE A 23 -12.27 11.81 -1.65
N ILE A 24 -12.90 11.69 -2.82
CA ILE A 24 -13.77 12.72 -3.39
C ILE A 24 -15.24 12.49 -2.98
N PRO A 25 -16.02 13.54 -2.67
CA PRO A 25 -17.45 13.40 -2.35
C PRO A 25 -18.25 12.71 -3.46
N ALA A 26 -19.28 11.93 -3.10
CA ALA A 26 -20.05 11.08 -4.02
C ALA A 26 -20.55 11.81 -5.29
N GLY A 27 -21.01 13.07 -5.17
CA GLY A 27 -21.49 13.86 -6.31
C GLY A 27 -20.41 14.26 -7.33
N ARG A 28 -19.13 14.12 -6.98
CA ARG A 28 -17.96 14.51 -7.78
C ARG A 28 -17.10 13.32 -8.22
N LYS A 29 -17.39 12.11 -7.74
CA LYS A 29 -16.64 10.90 -8.10
C LYS A 29 -16.77 10.60 -9.59
N GLN A 30 -15.66 10.20 -10.20
CA GLN A 30 -15.53 9.74 -11.59
C GLN A 30 -16.03 10.78 -12.61
N LYS A 31 -16.09 12.06 -12.23
CA LYS A 31 -16.61 13.16 -13.04
C LYS A 31 -15.65 14.33 -13.02
N CYS A 32 -15.74 15.15 -14.06
CA CYS A 32 -15.17 16.48 -14.04
C CYS A 32 -16.07 17.40 -13.21
N PHE A 33 -15.48 18.25 -12.37
CA PHE A 33 -16.22 19.24 -11.60
C PHE A 33 -15.40 20.52 -11.42
N ASP A 34 -16.10 21.63 -11.24
CA ASP A 34 -15.47 22.93 -11.06
C ASP A 34 -15.07 23.19 -9.60
N TYR A 35 -13.92 23.82 -9.44
CA TYR A 35 -13.36 24.26 -8.17
C TYR A 35 -13.15 25.77 -8.18
N LEU A 36 -13.79 26.45 -7.23
CA LEU A 36 -13.68 27.88 -7.02
C LEU A 36 -12.53 28.18 -6.08
N PHE A 37 -11.67 29.12 -6.45
CA PHE A 37 -10.51 29.52 -5.66
C PHE A 37 -10.26 31.04 -5.70
N LEU A 38 -9.48 31.51 -4.72
CA LEU A 38 -9.10 32.90 -4.56
C LEU A 38 -7.58 33.02 -4.48
N GLY A 39 -7.03 33.96 -5.25
CA GLY A 39 -5.61 34.26 -5.24
C GLY A 39 -4.72 33.14 -5.80
N PRO A 40 -3.39 33.28 -5.69
CA PRO A 40 -2.44 32.27 -6.16
C PRO A 40 -2.49 31.02 -5.26
N ILE A 41 -2.86 29.88 -5.83
CA ILE A 41 -2.88 28.59 -5.14
C ILE A 41 -2.21 27.53 -6.02
N THR A 42 -1.48 26.60 -5.39
CA THR A 42 -0.82 25.51 -6.10
C THR A 42 -1.76 24.33 -6.31
N VAL A 43 -1.48 23.51 -7.33
CA VAL A 43 -2.26 22.30 -7.60
C VAL A 43 -2.23 21.33 -6.42
N LYS A 44 -1.11 21.27 -5.70
CA LYS A 44 -0.98 20.46 -4.48
C LYS A 44 -1.94 20.91 -3.38
N GLU A 45 -1.96 22.20 -3.06
CA GLU A 45 -2.82 22.74 -1.99
C GLU A 45 -4.29 22.45 -2.28
N VAL A 46 -4.71 22.57 -3.55
CA VAL A 46 -6.08 22.24 -3.95
C VAL A 46 -6.38 20.75 -3.79
N ILE A 47 -5.49 19.86 -4.27
CA ILE A 47 -5.63 18.41 -4.13
C ILE A 47 -5.75 18.00 -2.64
N GLU A 48 -4.86 18.53 -1.79
CA GLU A 48 -4.89 18.26 -0.35
C GLU A 48 -6.15 18.84 0.32
N SER A 49 -6.62 20.02 -0.11
CA SER A 49 -7.86 20.63 0.41
C SER A 49 -9.10 19.79 0.08
N MET A 50 -9.07 19.02 -1.01
CA MET A 50 -10.12 18.08 -1.40
C MET A 50 -10.02 16.74 -0.65
N GLY A 51 -9.02 16.58 0.23
CA GLY A 51 -8.85 15.41 1.09
C GLY A 51 -8.05 14.27 0.47
N VAL A 52 -7.43 14.50 -0.70
CA VAL A 52 -6.53 13.55 -1.37
C VAL A 52 -5.10 13.80 -0.87
N PRO A 53 -4.45 12.82 -0.22
CA PRO A 53 -3.04 12.96 0.13
C PRO A 53 -2.19 13.05 -1.14
N HIS A 54 -1.29 14.04 -1.23
CA HIS A 54 -0.41 14.19 -2.40
C HIS A 54 0.48 12.95 -2.64
N SER A 55 0.82 12.19 -1.60
CA SER A 55 1.54 10.93 -1.69
C SER A 55 0.75 9.78 -2.33
N GLN A 56 -0.55 9.99 -2.61
CA GLN A 56 -1.37 9.08 -3.41
C GLN A 56 -1.39 9.47 -4.89
N VAL A 57 -0.76 10.58 -5.30
CA VAL A 57 -0.81 11.11 -6.67
C VAL A 57 0.56 10.93 -7.34
N ASP A 58 0.60 10.33 -8.53
CA ASP A 58 1.82 10.20 -9.33
C ASP A 58 1.96 11.34 -10.33
N MET A 59 0.86 11.65 -11.00
CA MET A 59 0.87 12.49 -12.18
C MET A 59 -0.29 13.46 -12.15
N VAL A 60 0.03 14.72 -12.44
CA VAL A 60 -0.92 15.80 -12.61
C VAL A 60 -0.75 16.33 -14.02
N LEU A 61 -1.84 16.34 -14.78
CA LEU A 61 -1.88 16.97 -16.10
C LEU A 61 -2.70 18.26 -16.00
N VAL A 62 -2.15 19.36 -16.51
CA VAL A 62 -2.86 20.63 -16.70
C VAL A 62 -2.98 20.87 -18.19
N ASN A 63 -4.21 20.91 -18.69
CA ASN A 63 -4.51 21.08 -20.11
C ASN A 63 -3.80 20.04 -21.02
N GLY A 64 -3.54 18.84 -20.48
CA GLY A 64 -2.85 17.75 -21.18
C GLY A 64 -1.34 17.67 -20.92
N GLU A 65 -0.73 18.70 -20.35
CA GLU A 65 0.71 18.76 -20.08
C GLU A 65 1.03 18.33 -18.65
N ALA A 66 2.09 17.52 -18.48
CA ALA A 66 2.51 17.06 -17.16
C ALA A 66 3.17 18.20 -16.37
N VAL A 67 2.74 18.40 -15.13
CA VAL A 67 3.27 19.43 -14.23
C VAL A 67 3.66 18.84 -12.88
N ASP A 68 4.53 19.55 -12.15
CA ASP A 68 4.80 19.23 -10.76
C ASP A 68 3.80 19.89 -9.78
N PHE A 69 3.87 19.50 -8.51
CA PHE A 69 2.99 19.99 -7.45
C PHE A 69 3.09 21.50 -7.16
N SER A 70 4.15 22.18 -7.62
CA SER A 70 4.34 23.61 -7.43
C SER A 70 3.62 24.47 -8.47
N TYR A 71 3.05 23.86 -9.52
CA TYR A 71 2.25 24.55 -10.52
C TYR A 71 1.13 25.38 -9.88
N ARG A 72 1.05 26.66 -10.25
CA ARG A 72 0.02 27.59 -9.79
C ARG A 72 -1.16 27.56 -10.74
N ILE A 73 -2.34 27.26 -10.21
CA ILE A 73 -3.57 27.10 -10.99
C ILE A 73 -4.00 28.44 -11.59
N ASN A 74 -4.33 28.42 -12.87
CA ASN A 74 -4.93 29.53 -13.61
C ASN A 74 -6.44 29.35 -13.77
N GLU A 75 -7.11 30.44 -14.12
CA GLU A 75 -8.53 30.39 -14.45
C GLU A 75 -8.77 29.53 -15.70
N PHE A 76 -9.79 28.69 -15.65
CA PHE A 76 -10.19 27.73 -16.67
C PHE A 76 -9.21 26.59 -16.94
N ASP A 77 -8.22 26.37 -16.08
CA ASP A 77 -7.37 25.18 -16.16
C ASP A 77 -8.20 23.90 -16.06
N TYR A 78 -7.91 22.93 -16.94
CA TYR A 78 -8.42 21.57 -16.87
C TYR A 78 -7.37 20.65 -16.25
N ILE A 79 -7.65 20.16 -15.05
CA ILE A 79 -6.68 19.45 -14.21
C ILE A 79 -7.10 17.99 -14.07
N SER A 80 -6.26 17.08 -14.55
CA SER A 80 -6.42 15.63 -14.41
C SER A 80 -5.40 15.08 -13.42
N VAL A 81 -5.87 14.37 -12.40
CA VAL A 81 -5.04 13.85 -11.30
C VAL A 81 -5.08 12.32 -11.29
N TYR A 82 -3.91 11.71 -11.41
CA TYR A 82 -3.73 10.26 -11.52
C TYR A 82 -3.02 9.70 -10.27
N PRO A 83 -3.45 8.52 -9.77
CA PRO A 83 -2.83 7.93 -8.59
C PRO A 83 -1.42 7.40 -8.87
N VAL A 84 -0.66 7.11 -7.80
CA VAL A 84 0.63 6.38 -7.85
C VAL A 84 0.46 5.13 -8.73
N PHE A 85 1.25 5.02 -9.80
CA PHE A 85 1.15 3.95 -10.81
C PHE A 85 1.46 2.54 -10.29
N GLU A 86 1.60 2.34 -8.98
CA GLU A 86 1.69 1.03 -8.34
C GLU A 86 0.39 0.22 -8.45
N SER A 87 -0.73 0.85 -8.82
CA SER A 87 -2.05 0.21 -8.92
C SER A 87 -2.46 -0.23 -10.32
N ILE A 88 -1.62 -0.02 -11.34
CA ILE A 88 -1.90 -0.41 -12.72
C ILE A 88 -0.89 -1.47 -13.17
N ASP A 89 -1.33 -2.74 -13.20
CA ASP A 89 -0.58 -3.78 -13.89
C ASP A 89 -0.64 -3.55 -15.41
N ILE A 90 0.32 -2.79 -15.91
CA ILE A 90 0.57 -2.65 -17.34
C ILE A 90 1.43 -3.80 -17.88
N SER A 91 1.81 -4.84 -17.12
CA SER A 91 2.68 -5.91 -17.64
C SER A 91 2.05 -6.65 -18.83
N SER A 92 0.72 -6.79 -18.83
CA SER A 92 -0.05 -7.38 -19.92
C SER A 92 -0.16 -6.51 -21.18
N THR A 93 0.04 -5.18 -21.05
CA THR A 93 -0.16 -4.20 -22.14
C THR A 93 1.15 -3.50 -22.55
N SER A 94 2.13 -3.44 -21.65
CA SER A 94 3.43 -2.82 -21.84
C SER A 94 4.35 -3.79 -22.56
N LYS A 95 4.48 -3.62 -23.88
CA LYS A 95 5.54 -4.26 -24.67
C LYS A 95 6.94 -3.72 -24.34
N VAL A 96 7.07 -2.82 -23.36
CA VAL A 96 8.28 -2.03 -23.08
C VAL A 96 9.14 -2.65 -21.97
N ARG A 97 8.56 -3.39 -21.01
CA ARG A 97 9.33 -4.05 -19.92
C ARG A 97 8.83 -5.47 -19.68
N LYS A 98 9.76 -6.43 -19.63
CA LYS A 98 9.49 -7.87 -19.47
C LYS A 98 9.20 -8.30 -18.02
N GLU A 99 9.58 -7.50 -17.02
CA GLU A 99 9.39 -7.82 -15.60
C GLU A 99 8.82 -6.62 -14.83
N PRO A 100 7.96 -6.83 -13.82
CA PRO A 100 7.55 -5.79 -12.90
C PRO A 100 8.78 -5.32 -12.09
N LEU A 101 8.98 -4.01 -11.99
CA LEU A 101 10.20 -3.37 -11.46
C LEU A 101 10.57 -3.69 -10.00
N ARG A 102 9.82 -4.50 -9.24
CA ARG A 102 9.71 -4.27 -7.79
C ARG A 102 9.88 -5.51 -6.92
N HIS A 103 10.79 -5.37 -5.95
CA HIS A 103 10.70 -6.07 -4.66
C HIS A 103 9.72 -5.32 -3.77
N THR A 104 8.47 -5.76 -3.71
CA THR A 104 7.43 -5.12 -2.88
C THR A 104 7.73 -5.31 -1.40
N LYS A 105 8.00 -4.22 -0.70
CA LYS A 105 8.22 -4.18 0.75
C LYS A 105 7.23 -3.22 1.39
N PHE A 106 6.75 -3.57 2.58
CA PHE A 106 5.75 -2.82 3.32
C PHE A 106 6.28 -2.36 4.67
N ILE A 107 5.72 -1.24 5.15
CA ILE A 107 5.74 -0.84 6.55
C ILE A 107 4.33 -0.40 6.94
N LEU A 108 3.86 -0.88 8.09
CA LEU A 108 2.46 -0.70 8.51
C LEU A 108 2.38 0.19 9.76
N ASP A 109 1.29 0.96 9.84
CA ASP A 109 0.91 1.65 11.08
C ASP A 109 0.58 0.68 12.23
N ALA A 110 0.57 1.19 13.46
CA ALA A 110 0.36 0.40 14.68
C ALA A 110 -0.99 -0.34 14.72
N HIS A 111 -2.01 0.15 14.01
CA HIS A 111 -3.37 -0.41 14.00
C HIS A 111 -3.53 -1.59 13.04
N LEU A 112 -2.53 -1.84 12.18
CA LEU A 112 -2.58 -2.85 11.12
C LEU A 112 -1.80 -4.12 11.44
N GLY A 113 -1.55 -4.43 12.72
CA GLY A 113 -0.74 -5.59 13.14
C GLY A 113 -1.23 -6.95 12.66
N LYS A 114 -2.54 -7.15 12.49
CA LYS A 114 -3.09 -8.38 11.90
C LYS A 114 -2.76 -8.47 10.40
N LEU A 115 -2.90 -7.36 9.67
CA LEU A 115 -2.51 -7.29 8.27
C LEU A 115 -1.00 -7.54 8.11
N ALA A 116 -0.16 -7.02 9.01
CA ALA A 116 1.28 -7.28 8.98
C ALA A 116 1.60 -8.77 9.06
N LYS A 117 0.91 -9.50 9.94
CA LYS A 117 1.05 -10.95 10.05
C LYS A 117 0.59 -11.65 8.77
N TYR A 118 -0.51 -11.20 8.16
CA TYR A 118 -1.02 -11.76 6.92
C TYR A 118 -0.09 -11.55 5.73
N LEU A 119 0.47 -10.35 5.58
CA LEU A 119 1.44 -10.05 4.52
C LEU A 119 2.72 -10.90 4.68
N ARG A 120 3.25 -11.04 5.89
CA ARG A 120 4.38 -11.94 6.18
C ARG A 120 4.05 -13.40 5.87
N MET A 121 2.83 -13.82 6.19
CA MET A 121 2.37 -15.19 5.97
C MET A 121 2.32 -15.57 4.49
N ILE A 122 2.04 -14.61 3.60
CA ILE A 122 2.06 -14.81 2.15
C ILE A 122 3.40 -14.41 1.50
N GLY A 123 4.44 -14.14 2.30
CA GLY A 123 5.83 -13.98 1.83
C GLY A 123 6.35 -12.55 1.71
N PHE A 124 5.53 -11.52 1.96
CA PHE A 124 5.96 -10.14 1.76
C PHE A 124 6.79 -9.58 2.91
N ASP A 125 7.84 -8.86 2.54
CA ASP A 125 8.71 -8.14 3.48
C ASP A 125 7.93 -7.03 4.17
N THR A 126 7.54 -7.24 5.43
CA THR A 126 6.61 -6.35 6.11
C THR A 126 7.12 -5.95 7.48
N LEU A 127 7.53 -4.69 7.64
CA LEU A 127 7.87 -4.12 8.93
C LEU A 127 6.62 -3.67 9.67
N TYR A 128 6.61 -3.97 10.95
CA TYR A 128 5.56 -3.58 11.88
C TYR A 128 6.10 -3.73 13.30
N LYS A 129 5.92 -2.68 14.11
CA LYS A 129 6.04 -2.72 15.56
C LYS A 129 4.97 -1.82 16.16
N ASN A 130 4.48 -2.19 17.34
CA ASN A 130 3.41 -1.45 18.03
C ASN A 130 3.85 -0.04 18.46
N ASP A 131 5.15 0.18 18.63
CA ASP A 131 5.77 1.40 19.15
C ASP A 131 6.35 2.31 18.05
N TYR A 132 6.13 1.98 16.77
CA TYR A 132 6.51 2.88 15.69
C TYR A 132 5.68 4.16 15.72
N THR A 133 6.37 5.29 15.83
CA THR A 133 5.77 6.61 15.63
C THR A 133 5.59 6.91 14.14
N ASP A 134 4.68 7.82 13.81
CA ASP A 134 4.47 8.32 12.45
C ASP A 134 5.77 8.81 11.78
N SER A 135 6.62 9.50 12.54
CA SER A 135 7.93 9.96 12.05
C SER A 135 8.84 8.78 11.70
N THR A 136 8.89 7.76 12.56
CA THR A 136 9.67 6.53 12.35
C THR A 136 9.21 5.79 11.10
N ILE A 137 7.88 5.65 10.91
CA ILE A 137 7.31 4.97 9.74
C ILE A 137 7.69 5.70 8.45
N ARG A 138 7.58 7.03 8.45
CA ARG A 138 7.94 7.86 7.28
C ARG A 138 9.43 7.77 6.95
N GLU A 139 10.29 7.77 7.97
CA GLU A 139 11.75 7.71 7.79
C GLU A 139 12.19 6.35 7.25
N ILE A 140 11.71 5.25 7.83
CA ILE A 140 11.98 3.90 7.34
C ILE A 140 11.38 3.70 5.94
N GLY A 141 10.13 4.14 5.73
CA GLY A 141 9.44 4.06 4.45
C GLY A 141 10.24 4.71 3.32
N LYS A 142 10.77 5.90 3.58
CA LYS A 142 11.63 6.61 2.62
C LYS A 142 13.00 5.93 2.44
N ALA A 143 13.68 5.60 3.54
CA ALA A 143 15.05 5.09 3.50
C ALA A 143 15.15 3.69 2.88
N GLU A 144 14.16 2.83 3.13
CA GLU A 144 14.14 1.45 2.64
C GLU A 144 13.23 1.25 1.41
N HIS A 145 12.67 2.33 0.86
CA HIS A 145 11.71 2.30 -0.25
C HIS A 145 10.54 1.34 0.02
N ARG A 146 9.92 1.45 1.20
CA ARG A 146 8.76 0.65 1.59
C ARG A 146 7.46 1.40 1.36
N ILE A 147 6.46 0.68 0.87
CA ILE A 147 5.10 1.18 0.77
C ILE A 147 4.52 1.30 2.18
N ILE A 148 4.16 2.52 2.58
CA ILE A 148 3.51 2.80 3.86
C ILE A 148 2.04 2.42 3.75
N LEU A 149 1.62 1.38 4.45
CA LEU A 149 0.23 0.97 4.54
C LEU A 149 -0.40 1.55 5.79
N THR A 150 -1.47 2.31 5.63
CA THR A 150 -2.13 2.97 6.77
C THR A 150 -3.59 3.27 6.53
N ARG A 151 -4.36 3.35 7.62
CA ARG A 151 -5.73 3.89 7.60
C ARG A 151 -5.81 5.34 8.09
N ASP A 152 -4.67 5.96 8.37
CA ASP A 152 -4.56 7.36 8.76
C ASP A 152 -4.07 8.21 7.59
N LYS A 153 -4.92 9.15 7.14
CA LYS A 153 -4.55 10.11 6.11
C LYS A 153 -3.45 11.07 6.60
N GLY A 154 -3.43 11.38 7.90
CA GLY A 154 -2.43 12.22 8.53
C GLY A 154 -1.03 11.68 8.31
N LEU A 155 -0.84 10.37 8.47
CA LEU A 155 0.44 9.69 8.21
C LEU A 155 0.92 9.91 6.76
N LEU A 156 0.02 9.87 5.79
CA LEU A 156 0.29 10.06 4.35
C LEU A 156 0.50 11.52 3.94
N ASN A 157 -0.02 12.48 4.71
CA ASN A 157 0.05 13.92 4.42
C ASN A 157 1.42 14.56 4.75
N SER A 158 2.52 13.89 4.39
CA SER A 158 3.88 14.38 4.62
C SER A 158 4.74 14.27 3.37
N LYS A 159 5.50 15.32 3.07
CA LYS A 159 6.49 15.32 1.97
C LYS A 159 7.57 14.22 2.12
N LYS A 160 7.73 13.63 3.30
CA LYS A 160 8.64 12.49 3.54
C LYS A 160 8.08 11.18 2.97
N VAL A 161 6.77 11.08 2.74
CA VAL A 161 6.12 9.90 2.18
C VAL A 161 6.27 9.92 0.67
N THR A 162 7.06 8.99 0.15
CA THR A 162 7.23 8.78 -1.29
C THR A 162 6.28 7.72 -1.84
N HIS A 163 6.01 6.67 -1.05
CA HIS A 163 5.13 5.58 -1.42
C HIS A 163 4.24 5.25 -0.23
N GLY A 164 2.94 5.32 -0.43
CA GLY A 164 1.97 4.97 0.59
C GLY A 164 0.68 4.48 -0.03
N TYR A 165 -0.13 3.79 0.74
CA TYR A 165 -1.46 3.36 0.32
C TYR A 165 -2.42 3.47 1.50
N TYR A 166 -3.49 4.23 1.29
CA TYR A 166 -4.56 4.35 2.26
C TYR A 166 -5.43 3.08 2.25
N ILE A 167 -5.54 2.34 3.33
CA ILE A 167 -6.35 1.12 3.36
C ILE A 167 -7.81 1.48 3.59
N ARG A 168 -8.68 1.06 2.67
CA ARG A 168 -10.12 1.31 2.76
C ARG A 168 -10.81 0.27 3.64
N ALA A 169 -10.45 -0.99 3.50
CA ALA A 169 -11.07 -2.10 4.22
C ALA A 169 -10.83 -2.01 5.73
N ILE A 170 -11.89 -2.33 6.48
CA ILE A 170 -11.86 -2.31 7.94
C ILE A 170 -11.34 -3.64 8.50
N HIS A 171 -11.80 -4.75 7.94
CA HIS A 171 -11.49 -6.08 8.46
C HIS A 171 -10.17 -6.62 7.88
N PRO A 172 -9.29 -7.24 8.69
CA PRO A 172 -7.96 -7.68 8.25
C PRO A 172 -7.90 -8.55 7.00
N GLU A 173 -8.89 -9.43 6.79
CA GLU A 173 -8.95 -10.26 5.58
C GLU A 173 -9.25 -9.41 4.33
N GLY A 174 -10.22 -8.49 4.44
CA GLY A 174 -10.54 -7.55 3.38
C GLY A 174 -9.40 -6.58 3.09
N GLN A 175 -8.64 -6.18 4.12
CA GLN A 175 -7.42 -5.39 3.95
C GLN A 175 -6.37 -6.16 3.15
N LEU A 176 -6.19 -7.45 3.43
CA LEU A 176 -5.25 -8.25 2.67
C LEU A 176 -5.69 -8.39 1.21
N SER A 177 -6.96 -8.73 0.96
CA SER A 177 -7.50 -8.84 -0.40
C SER A 177 -7.36 -7.53 -1.17
N GLU A 178 -7.71 -6.39 -0.55
CA GLU A 178 -7.54 -5.06 -1.13
C GLU A 178 -6.10 -4.82 -1.58
N ILE A 179 -5.11 -5.09 -0.72
CA ILE A 179 -3.69 -4.88 -1.05
C ILE A 179 -3.22 -5.82 -2.16
N ILE A 180 -3.61 -7.09 -2.12
CA ILE A 180 -3.21 -8.05 -3.14
C ILE A 180 -3.79 -7.67 -4.51
N GLU A 181 -5.07 -7.30 -4.55
CA GLU A 181 -5.75 -6.91 -5.79
C GLU A 181 -5.19 -5.60 -6.34
N LYS A 182 -5.02 -4.60 -5.47
CA LYS A 182 -4.60 -3.26 -5.89
C LYS A 182 -3.17 -3.21 -6.35
N LEU A 183 -2.28 -4.01 -5.77
CA LEU A 183 -0.87 -4.04 -6.14
C LEU A 183 -0.51 -5.25 -7.02
N ASP A 184 -1.52 -5.96 -7.53
CA ASP A 184 -1.42 -7.20 -8.32
C ASP A 184 -0.36 -8.19 -7.80
N LEU A 185 -0.44 -8.51 -6.51
CA LEU A 185 0.62 -9.26 -5.82
C LEU A 185 0.53 -10.77 -6.02
N TYR A 186 -0.46 -11.28 -6.76
CA TYR A 186 -0.77 -12.71 -6.81
C TYR A 186 0.40 -13.59 -7.29
N SER A 187 1.16 -13.12 -8.28
CA SER A 187 2.31 -13.84 -8.84
C SER A 187 3.54 -13.83 -7.94
N LEU A 188 3.58 -12.92 -6.96
CA LEU A 188 4.71 -12.70 -6.05
C LEU A 188 4.51 -13.39 -4.69
N ILE A 189 3.38 -14.05 -4.48
CA ILE A 189 3.07 -14.73 -3.22
C ILE A 189 4.01 -15.93 -3.05
N ASP A 190 4.75 -15.93 -1.94
CA ASP A 190 5.68 -16.97 -1.53
C ASP A 190 5.32 -17.41 -0.10
N PRO A 191 4.32 -18.29 0.06
CA PRO A 191 3.74 -18.60 1.35
C PRO A 191 4.76 -19.10 2.36
N LEU A 192 4.65 -18.60 3.59
CA LEU A 192 5.42 -19.11 4.74
C LEU A 192 6.95 -19.05 4.55
N SER A 193 7.44 -18.14 3.70
CA SER A 193 8.88 -17.88 3.53
C SER A 193 9.44 -16.85 4.51
N ARG A 194 8.58 -16.22 5.32
CA ARG A 194 8.95 -15.22 6.32
C ARG A 194 8.40 -15.52 7.70
N CYS A 195 9.18 -15.13 8.70
CA CYS A 195 8.83 -15.23 10.10
C CYS A 195 7.69 -14.28 10.41
N LEU A 196 6.57 -14.81 10.89
CA LEU A 196 5.39 -14.02 11.27
C LEU A 196 5.68 -13.03 12.41
N ILE A 197 6.73 -13.28 13.20
CA ILE A 197 7.10 -12.48 14.37
C ILE A 197 8.02 -11.32 13.98
N CYS A 198 9.15 -11.63 13.36
CA CYS A 198 10.21 -10.64 13.11
C CYS A 198 10.46 -10.32 11.64
N ASN A 199 9.69 -10.88 10.70
CA ASN A 199 9.83 -10.67 9.24
C ASN A 199 11.09 -11.29 8.59
N GLY A 200 11.99 -11.89 9.37
CA GLY A 200 13.18 -12.59 8.87
C GLY A 200 12.85 -13.77 7.94
N LYS A 201 13.76 -14.14 7.05
CA LYS A 201 13.56 -15.26 6.12
C LYS A 201 13.53 -16.59 6.89
N LEU A 202 12.61 -17.46 6.50
CA LEU A 202 12.54 -18.82 6.98
C LEU A 202 13.37 -19.72 6.07
N LYS A 203 14.19 -20.57 6.67
CA LYS A 203 14.95 -21.60 5.95
C LYS A 203 14.49 -22.96 6.45
N LYS A 204 14.35 -23.91 5.54
CA LYS A 204 14.19 -25.31 5.93
C LYS A 204 15.47 -25.75 6.65
N VAL A 205 15.30 -26.48 7.76
CA VAL A 205 16.42 -27.01 8.55
C VAL A 205 16.19 -28.50 8.76
N ASP A 206 17.29 -29.25 8.83
CA ASP A 206 17.22 -30.67 9.13
C ASP A 206 16.91 -30.86 10.61
N LYS A 207 16.21 -31.96 10.89
CA LYS A 207 15.66 -32.22 12.22
C LYS A 207 16.77 -32.44 13.23
N GLU A 208 17.83 -33.11 12.79
CA GLU A 208 19.04 -33.44 13.53
C GLU A 208 19.72 -32.18 14.09
N ASP A 209 19.75 -31.10 13.31
CA ASP A 209 20.39 -29.82 13.68
C ASP A 209 19.63 -29.06 14.77
N ILE A 210 18.36 -29.40 15.01
CA ILE A 210 17.45 -28.65 15.87
C ILE A 210 16.85 -29.47 17.02
N LEU A 211 17.25 -30.74 17.18
CA LEU A 211 16.72 -31.65 18.20
C LEU A 211 16.79 -31.05 19.62
N GLU A 212 17.88 -30.38 19.97
CA GLU A 212 18.09 -29.79 21.30
C GLU A 212 17.25 -28.52 21.54
N GLN A 213 16.78 -27.88 20.47
CA GLN A 213 16.03 -26.62 20.53
C GLN A 213 14.51 -26.84 20.50
N VAL A 214 14.06 -28.08 20.27
CA VAL A 214 12.65 -28.45 20.12
C VAL A 214 12.25 -29.47 21.18
N LYS A 215 11.00 -29.38 21.66
CA LYS A 215 10.48 -30.33 22.65
C LYS A 215 10.53 -31.76 22.08
N PRO A 216 10.88 -32.78 22.90
CA PRO A 216 10.98 -34.17 22.44
C PRO A 216 9.75 -34.68 21.69
N ASP A 217 8.54 -34.37 22.17
CA ASP A 217 7.30 -34.77 21.49
C ASP A 217 7.15 -34.11 20.11
N THR A 218 7.54 -32.84 19.98
CA THR A 218 7.46 -32.14 18.69
C THR A 218 8.46 -32.74 17.69
N ALA A 219 9.68 -33.05 18.15
CA ALA A 219 10.61 -33.82 17.34
C ALA A 219 10.06 -35.21 17.01
N ARG A 220 9.33 -35.88 17.90
CA ARG A 220 8.76 -37.21 17.61
C ARG A 220 7.68 -37.18 16.53
N PHE A 221 6.79 -36.18 16.55
CA PHE A 221 5.60 -36.15 15.70
C PHE A 221 5.76 -35.40 14.37
N PHE A 222 6.80 -34.58 14.20
CA PHE A 222 7.00 -33.76 13.01
C PHE A 222 8.38 -33.96 12.38
N ASN A 223 8.44 -33.80 11.06
CA ASN A 223 9.67 -34.00 10.25
C ASN A 223 10.06 -32.77 9.40
N SER A 224 9.14 -31.84 9.16
CA SER A 224 9.41 -30.60 8.42
C SER A 224 9.60 -29.44 9.39
N PHE A 225 10.81 -28.91 9.45
CA PHE A 225 11.17 -27.77 10.30
C PHE A 225 11.70 -26.59 9.48
N TYR A 226 11.37 -25.39 9.95
CA TYR A 226 11.85 -24.14 9.39
C TYR A 226 12.37 -23.25 10.51
N GLN A 227 13.56 -22.67 10.34
CA GLN A 227 14.15 -21.75 11.29
C GLN A 227 14.25 -20.35 10.71
N CYS A 228 13.90 -19.35 11.51
CA CYS A 228 14.10 -17.95 11.17
C CYS A 228 15.57 -17.58 11.27
N SER A 229 16.14 -17.03 10.18
CA SER A 229 17.53 -16.60 10.14
C SER A 229 17.85 -15.36 10.99
N SER A 230 16.84 -14.74 11.62
CA SER A 230 17.00 -13.50 12.39
C SER A 230 16.73 -13.68 13.88
N CYS A 231 15.70 -14.45 14.25
CA CYS A 231 15.36 -14.67 15.67
C CYS A 231 15.53 -16.12 16.12
N ASN A 232 16.07 -16.99 15.25
CA ASN A 232 16.31 -18.42 15.49
C ASN A 232 15.08 -19.24 15.89
N LYS A 233 13.87 -18.65 15.84
CA LYS A 233 12.65 -19.35 16.17
C LYS A 233 12.35 -20.43 15.15
N ILE A 234 11.98 -21.61 15.65
CA ILE A 234 11.65 -22.80 14.87
C ILE A 234 10.15 -22.90 14.68
N PHE A 235 9.75 -23.27 13.47
CA PHE A 235 8.38 -23.50 13.01
C PHE A 235 8.28 -24.90 12.39
N TRP A 236 7.10 -25.52 12.44
CA TRP A 236 6.85 -26.85 11.88
C TRP A 236 5.42 -26.98 11.38
N GLU A 237 5.18 -28.00 10.55
CA GLU A 237 3.90 -28.27 9.86
C GLU A 237 2.88 -28.96 10.79
N GLY A 238 2.43 -28.25 11.83
CA GLY A 238 1.35 -28.70 12.72
C GLY A 238 -0.02 -28.09 12.41
N SER A 239 -0.97 -28.23 13.35
CA SER A 239 -2.34 -27.69 13.19
C SER A 239 -2.42 -26.18 12.90
N HIS A 240 -1.42 -25.40 13.35
CA HIS A 240 -1.32 -23.98 13.01
C HIS A 240 -0.95 -23.77 11.53
N TYR A 241 -0.02 -24.57 10.99
CA TYR A 241 0.31 -24.59 9.57
C TYR A 241 -0.92 -24.92 8.72
N ASP A 242 -1.69 -25.94 9.09
CA ASP A 242 -2.89 -26.32 8.34
C ASP A 242 -3.94 -25.21 8.28
N ARG A 243 -4.11 -24.46 9.38
CA ARG A 243 -5.01 -23.30 9.44
C ARG A 243 -4.53 -22.18 8.51
N MET A 244 -3.24 -21.85 8.57
CA MET A 244 -2.65 -20.83 7.69
C MET A 244 -2.74 -21.23 6.22
N SER A 245 -2.39 -22.46 5.89
CA SER A 245 -2.46 -22.98 4.51
C SER A 245 -3.89 -22.96 3.96
N ARG A 246 -4.90 -23.28 4.77
CA ARG A 246 -6.32 -23.14 4.38
C ARG A 246 -6.72 -21.69 4.17
N PHE A 247 -6.28 -20.78 5.04
CA PHE A 247 -6.53 -19.36 4.90
C PHE A 247 -5.93 -18.80 3.59
N ILE A 248 -4.66 -19.12 3.30
CA ILE A 248 -3.98 -18.69 2.07
C ILE A 248 -4.70 -19.26 0.84
N LYS A 249 -5.06 -20.55 0.85
CA LYS A 249 -5.83 -21.18 -0.23
C LYS A 249 -7.18 -20.49 -0.48
N ARG A 250 -7.87 -20.02 0.56
CA ARG A 250 -9.14 -19.27 0.43
C ARG A 250 -8.90 -17.95 -0.29
N ILE A 251 -7.94 -17.15 0.16
CA ILE A 251 -7.60 -15.85 -0.46
C ILE A 251 -7.19 -16.01 -1.92
N LEU A 252 -6.41 -17.03 -2.25
CA LEU A 252 -5.99 -17.33 -3.63
C LEU A 252 -7.12 -17.92 -4.50
N ARG A 253 -8.21 -18.42 -3.93
CA ARG A 253 -9.37 -18.93 -4.68
C ARG A 253 -10.35 -17.81 -5.03
N ASP A 254 -10.58 -16.91 -4.10
CA ASP A 254 -11.51 -15.80 -4.31
C ASP A 254 -11.04 -14.86 -5.43
N SER A 255 -9.73 -14.77 -5.67
CA SER A 255 -9.13 -14.01 -6.78
C SER A 255 -9.39 -14.56 -8.18
N LYS A 256 -9.51 -15.90 -8.32
CA LYS A 256 -9.82 -16.53 -9.62
C LYS A 256 -11.24 -16.27 -10.09
N LYS A 257 -12.14 -15.81 -9.20
CA LYS A 257 -13.51 -15.42 -9.56
C LYS A 257 -13.62 -14.00 -10.12
N ILE A 258 -12.59 -13.19 -9.98
CA ILE A 258 -12.63 -11.74 -10.27
C ILE A 258 -11.94 -11.39 -11.60
N LYS A 259 -11.21 -12.31 -12.25
CA LYS A 259 -10.80 -12.15 -13.65
C LYS A 259 -11.93 -12.63 -14.56
N PRO A 260 -12.78 -11.74 -15.14
CA PRO A 260 -13.60 -12.16 -16.27
C PRO A 260 -12.66 -12.59 -17.40
N LYS A 261 -13.06 -13.65 -18.11
CA LYS A 261 -12.47 -14.00 -19.41
C LYS A 261 -12.58 -12.81 -20.37
#